data_AF-A0A7Y4WX23-F1
#
_entry.id   AF-A0A7Y4WX23-F1
#
_cell.length_a   1.000
_cell.length_b   1.000
_cell.length_c   1.000
_cell.angle_alpha   90.00
_cell.angle_beta   90.00
_cell.angle_gamma   90.00
#
_symmetry.space_group_name_H-M   'P 1'
#
loop_
_entity.id
_entity.type
_entity.pdbx_description
1 polymer ?
#
loop_
_entity_poly.entity_id
_entity_poly.type
_entity_poly.pdbx_seq_one_letter_code
_entity_poly.pdbx_strand_id
1 'polypeptide(L)'
;MIIAIDGPSGAGKSTLGKMLAKELGLLYLDTGAMYRAVALAVVSQTIGLDEMDKVAAAAEAARIELVGEPDDLQIILDGKNVSSEIRTLE
;
A
#
# COMPACT_ATOMS: atom_id res chain seq x y z
N MET A 1 -18.68 0.51 8.52
CA MET A 1 -18.06 -0.37 9.54
C MET A 1 -16.57 -0.44 9.24
N ILE A 2 -15.70 -0.36 10.26
CA ILE A 2 -14.24 -0.43 10.11
C ILE A 2 -13.74 -1.54 11.04
N ILE A 3 -12.87 -2.40 10.54
CA ILE A 3 -12.26 -3.51 11.28
C ILE A 3 -10.74 -3.40 11.14
N ALA A 4 -10.03 -3.27 12.26
CA ALA A 4 -8.56 -3.30 12.31
C ALA A 4 -8.08 -4.71 12.71
N ILE A 5 -7.04 -5.21 12.05
CA ILE A 5 -6.46 -6.54 12.30
C ILE A 5 -4.94 -6.40 12.44
N ASP A 6 -4.45 -6.50 13.67
CA ASP A 6 -3.04 -6.31 14.02
C ASP A 6 -2.37 -7.61 14.54
N GLY A 7 -1.04 -7.67 14.45
CA GLY A 7 -0.25 -8.84 14.86
C GLY A 7 1.07 -8.96 14.10
N PRO A 8 1.96 -9.89 14.49
CA PRO A 8 3.32 -10.00 13.93
C PRO A 8 3.32 -10.43 12.45
N SER A 9 4.45 -10.24 11.77
CA SER A 9 4.64 -10.75 10.40
C SER A 9 4.45 -12.27 10.36
N GLY A 10 3.88 -12.78 9.27
CA GLY A 10 3.60 -14.22 9.10
C GLY A 10 2.39 -14.77 9.87
N ALA A 11 1.69 -13.97 10.69
CA ALA A 11 0.53 -14.43 11.47
C ALA A 11 -0.77 -14.68 10.67
N GLY A 12 -0.75 -14.56 9.34
CA GLY A 12 -1.94 -14.80 8.50
C GLY A 12 -2.96 -13.67 8.42
N LYS A 13 -2.65 -12.47 8.95
CA LYS A 13 -3.56 -11.29 8.99
C LYS A 13 -4.18 -10.94 7.65
N SER A 14 -3.37 -10.91 6.58
CA SER A 14 -3.84 -10.57 5.24
C SER A 14 -4.80 -11.63 4.70
N THR A 15 -4.54 -12.91 4.96
CA THR A 15 -5.42 -14.01 4.56
C THR A 15 -6.77 -13.90 5.27
N LEU A 16 -6.76 -13.75 6.60
CA LEU A 16 -7.99 -13.60 7.39
C LEU A 16 -8.76 -12.32 7.01
N GLY A 17 -8.06 -11.20 6.85
CA GLY A 17 -8.66 -9.92 6.49
C GLY A 17 -9.39 -9.95 5.16
N LYS A 18 -8.80 -10.61 4.14
CA LYS A 18 -9.47 -10.81 2.84
C LYS A 18 -10.72 -11.66 2.95
N MET A 19 -10.65 -12.78 3.68
CA MET A 19 -11.80 -13.66 3.90
C MET A 19 -12.94 -12.93 4.62
N LEU A 20 -12.61 -12.18 5.68
CA LEU A 20 -13.58 -11.41 6.46
C LEU A 20 -14.21 -10.29 5.64
N ALA A 21 -13.40 -9.56 4.86
CA ALA A 21 -13.87 -8.51 3.99
C ALA A 21 -14.86 -9.05 2.95
N LYS A 22 -14.55 -10.19 2.34
CA LYS A 22 -15.43 -10.88 1.39
C LYS A 22 -16.77 -11.28 2.00
N GLU A 23 -16.75 -11.92 3.17
CA GLU A 23 -17.96 -12.35 3.88
C GLU A 23 -18.86 -11.18 4.27
N LEU A 24 -18.26 -10.03 4.62
CA LEU A 24 -18.98 -8.84 5.07
C LEU A 24 -19.26 -7.81 3.97
N GLY A 25 -18.87 -8.08 2.72
CA GLY A 25 -18.98 -7.12 1.61
C GLY A 25 -18.19 -5.82 1.86
N LEU A 26 -17.06 -5.90 2.56
CA LEU A 26 -16.17 -4.79 2.85
C LEU A 26 -14.98 -4.73 1.89
N LEU A 27 -14.40 -3.54 1.76
CA LEU A 27 -13.09 -3.37 1.13
C LEU A 27 -11.99 -3.89 2.08
N TYR A 28 -11.08 -4.70 1.54
CA TYR A 28 -9.83 -5.04 2.22
C TYR A 28 -8.75 -4.00 1.88
N LEU A 29 -8.14 -3.40 2.91
CA LEU A 29 -7.08 -2.40 2.75
C LEU A 29 -5.74 -2.97 3.22
N ASP A 30 -4.77 -3.08 2.30
CA ASP A 30 -3.39 -3.45 2.60
C ASP A 30 -2.56 -2.18 2.87
N THR A 31 -2.48 -1.78 4.15
CA THR A 31 -1.67 -0.62 4.56
C THR A 31 -0.18 -0.82 4.25
N GLY A 32 0.32 -2.06 4.27
CA GLY A 32 1.70 -2.37 3.90
C GLY A 32 2.00 -2.04 2.43
N ALA A 33 1.06 -2.31 1.53
CA ALA A 33 1.17 -1.93 0.13
C ALA A 33 1.16 -0.40 -0.05
N MET A 34 0.35 0.33 0.72
CA MET A 34 0.32 1.80 0.70
C MET A 34 1.67 2.40 1.12
N TYR A 35 2.23 1.94 2.25
CA TYR A 35 3.56 2.41 2.71
C TYR A 35 4.66 2.14 1.68
N ARG A 36 4.62 0.98 1.00
CA ARG A 36 5.59 0.66 -0.06
C ARG A 36 5.40 1.52 -1.31
N ALA A 37 4.17 1.89 -1.67
CA ALA A 37 3.93 2.83 -2.76
C ALA A 37 4.46 4.23 -2.44
N VAL A 38 4.29 4.72 -1.20
CA VAL A 38 4.92 5.98 -0.77
C VAL A 38 6.44 5.89 -0.83
N ALA A 39 7.04 4.80 -0.36
CA ALA A 39 8.47 4.60 -0.43
C ALA A 39 8.98 4.61 -1.89
N LEU A 40 8.25 3.97 -2.81
CA LEU A 40 8.55 4.00 -4.23
C LEU A 40 8.47 5.42 -4.82
N ALA A 41 7.46 6.21 -4.43
CA ALA A 41 7.33 7.61 -4.85
C ALA A 41 8.52 8.48 -4.42
N VAL A 42 9.09 8.23 -3.24
CA VAL A 42 10.26 8.93 -2.73
C VAL A 42 11.54 8.47 -3.45
N VAL A 43 11.76 7.15 -3.53
CA VAL A 43 13.00 6.57 -4.10
C VAL A 43 13.11 6.86 -5.60
N SER A 44 12.00 6.87 -6.34
CA SER A 44 11.98 7.19 -7.77
C SER A 44 12.39 8.64 -8.08
N GLN A 45 12.36 9.53 -7.10
CA GLN A 45 12.78 10.93 -7.22
C GLN A 45 14.25 11.15 -6.83
N THR A 46 15.00 10.09 -6.50
CA THR A 46 16.41 10.16 -6.05
C THR A 46 16.60 11.06 -4.82
N ILE A 47 15.60 11.14 -3.94
CA ILE A 47 15.66 11.92 -2.70
C ILE A 47 16.53 11.17 -1.69
N GLY A 48 17.49 11.86 -1.05
CA GLY A 48 18.28 11.31 0.04
C GLY A 48 17.42 11.00 1.27
N LEU A 49 17.72 9.90 1.97
CA LEU A 49 16.96 9.47 3.15
C LEU A 49 17.09 10.45 4.34
N ASP A 50 18.11 11.30 4.33
CA ASP A 50 18.36 12.36 5.30
C ASP A 50 17.62 13.67 4.95
N GLU A 51 17.07 13.79 3.74
CA GLU A 51 16.34 14.96 3.26
C GLU A 51 14.87 14.95 3.70
N MET A 52 14.63 14.88 5.01
CA MET A 52 13.31 14.63 5.62
C MET A 52 12.19 15.55 5.09
N ASP A 53 12.48 16.83 4.87
CA ASP A 53 11.49 17.78 4.33
C ASP A 53 11.07 17.42 2.90
N LYS A 54 12.01 16.95 2.08
CA LYS A 54 11.73 16.49 0.71
C LYS A 54 10.99 15.16 0.71
N VAL A 55 11.36 14.25 1.61
CA VAL A 55 10.64 12.98 1.80
C VAL A 55 9.19 13.24 2.17
N ALA A 56 8.94 14.14 3.12
CA ALA A 56 7.60 14.53 3.55
C ALA A 56 6.80 15.16 2.40
N ALA A 57 7.39 16.09 1.66
CA ALA A 57 6.74 16.72 0.51
C ALA A 57 6.41 15.73 -0.61
N ALA A 58 7.31 14.79 -0.91
CA ALA A 58 7.08 13.74 -1.90
C ALA A 58 5.98 12.77 -1.46
N ALA A 59 5.95 12.41 -0.18
CA ALA A 59 4.90 11.55 0.39
C ALA A 59 3.51 12.23 0.36
N GLU A 60 3.46 13.54 0.61
CA GLU A 60 2.22 14.32 0.56
C GLU A 60 1.72 14.52 -0.89
N ALA A 61 2.63 14.64 -1.84
CA ALA A 61 2.29 14.79 -3.26
C ALA A 61 1.85 13.48 -3.93
N ALA A 62 2.29 12.33 -3.41
CA ALA A 62 2.02 11.01 -3.98
C ALA A 62 0.52 10.69 -4.02
N ARG A 63 -0.02 10.43 -5.21
CA ARG A 63 -1.42 10.00 -5.38
C ARG A 63 -1.51 8.50 -5.47
N ILE A 64 -2.12 7.89 -4.45
CA ILE A 64 -2.33 6.45 -4.38
C ILE A 64 -3.81 6.15 -4.58
N GLU A 65 -4.12 5.36 -5.60
CA GLU A 65 -5.46 4.84 -5.86
C GLU A 65 -5.46 3.32 -5.73
N LEU A 66 -6.52 2.81 -5.10
CA LEU A 66 -6.78 1.39 -4.94
C LEU A 66 -7.91 1.01 -5.91
N VAL A 67 -7.59 0.26 -6.95
CA VAL A 67 -8.52 -0.03 -8.05
C VAL A 67 -8.69 -1.53 -8.21
N GLY A 68 -9.92 -1.99 -8.42
CA GLY A 68 -10.24 -3.40 -8.68
C GLY A 68 -11.10 -4.04 -7.60
N GLU A 69 -11.21 -5.35 -7.69
CA GLU A 69 -11.99 -6.16 -6.76
C GLU A 69 -11.19 -6.45 -5.47
N PRO A 70 -11.85 -6.73 -4.33
CA PRO A 70 -11.15 -7.04 -3.08
C PRO A 70 -10.11 -8.17 -3.18
N ASP A 71 -10.35 -9.13 -4.08
CA ASP A 71 -9.48 -10.28 -4.33
C ASP A 71 -8.32 -9.95 -5.31
N ASP A 72 -8.41 -8.88 -6.10
CA ASP A 72 -7.44 -8.44 -7.12
C ASP A 72 -7.22 -6.91 -7.10
N LEU A 73 -6.94 -6.37 -5.91
CA LEU A 73 -6.75 -4.95 -5.71
C LEU A 73 -5.41 -4.49 -6.27
N GLN A 74 -5.45 -3.56 -7.22
CA GLN A 74 -4.30 -2.92 -7.84
C GLN A 74 -3.95 -1.61 -7.13
N ILE A 75 -2.65 -1.33 -7.04
CA ILE A 75 -2.11 -0.09 -6.51
C ILE A 75 -1.66 0.77 -7.67
N ILE A 76 -2.30 1.92 -7.83
CA ILE A 76 -1.94 2.93 -8.81
C ILE A 76 -1.23 4.07 -8.07
N LEU A 77 -0.01 4.39 -8.47
CA LEU A 77 0.78 5.52 -7.98
C LEU A 77 0.95 6.51 -9.12
N ASP A 78 0.44 7.73 -8.95
CA ASP A 78 0.52 8.82 -9.94
C ASP A 78 0.10 8.38 -11.35
N GLY A 79 -0.97 7.57 -11.43
CA GLY A 79 -1.52 7.03 -12.68
C GLY A 79 -0.82 5.77 -13.22
N LYS A 80 0.25 5.28 -12.58
CA LYS A 80 0.97 4.05 -12.97
C LYS A 80 0.59 2.88 -12.05
N ASN A 81 0.26 1.72 -12.63
CA ASN A 81 0.12 0.50 -11.83
C ASN A 81 1.49 0.02 -11.32
N VAL A 82 1.66 0.06 -9.99
CA VAL A 82 2.90 -0.30 -9.28
C VAL A 82 2.74 -1.57 -8.44
N SER A 83 1.64 -2.30 -8.59
CA SER A 83 1.30 -3.48 -7.77
C SER A 83 2.42 -4.51 -7.66
N SER A 84 3.14 -4.76 -8.76
CA SER A 84 4.27 -5.70 -8.78
C SER A 84 5.55 -5.06 -8.25
N GLU A 85 5.81 -3.80 -8.60
CA GLU A 85 7.03 -3.04 -8.27
C GLU A 85 7.16 -2.83 -6.75
N ILE A 86 6.06 -2.60 -6.04
CA ILE A 86 6.06 -2.47 -4.57
C ILE A 86 6.26 -3.82 -3.84
N ARG A 87 6.41 -4.93 -4.56
CA ARG A 87 6.61 -6.28 -4.00
C ARG A 87 7.94 -6.91 -4.43
N THR A 88 8.68 -6.28 -5.33
CA THR A 88 10.02 -6.70 -5.68
C THR A 88 10.99 -6.26 -4.60
N LEU A 89 11.77 -7.22 -4.10
CA LEU A 89 13.02 -6.96 -3.41
C LEU A 89 14.03 -6.62 -4.50
N GLU A 90 14.36 -5.36 -4.71
CA GLU A 90 15.75 -5.07 -5.03
C GLU A 90 16.56 -5.15 -3.73
#